data_AF-A0A8J3D863-F1
#
_entry.id   AF-A0A8J3D863-F1
#
_cell.length_a   1.000
_cell.length_b   1.000
_cell.length_c   1.000
_cell.angle_alpha   90.00
_cell.angle_beta   90.00
_cell.angle_gamma   90.00
#
_symmetry.space_group_name_H-M   'P 1'
#
loop_
_entity.id
_entity.type
_entity.pdbx_description
1 polymer ?
#
loop_
_entity_poly.entity_id
_entity_poly.type
_entity_poly.pdbx_seq_one_letter_code
_entity_poly.pdbx_strand_id
1 'polypeptide(L)'
;MKPKFKLDPTDVIDSFRNGISEGRKGQFSKKSRANGLTSCTVVLTHKPTGVNVTGEIPRGHYSRQEMVRRRAQLSDELLPELEKKVFAFLRLPGR
;
A
#
# COMPACT_ATOMS: atom_id res chain seq x y z
N MET A 1 -20.17 13.19 -23.49
CA MET A 1 -19.49 13.19 -22.18
C MET A 1 -19.10 11.75 -21.86
N LYS A 2 -17.80 11.42 -21.80
CA LYS A 2 -17.36 10.06 -21.44
C LYS A 2 -17.62 9.83 -19.94
N PRO A 3 -18.11 8.66 -19.50
CA PRO A 3 -18.30 8.38 -18.09
C PRO A 3 -16.94 8.40 -17.39
N LYS A 4 -16.84 9.23 -16.35
CA LYS A 4 -15.67 9.30 -15.47
C LYS A 4 -15.74 8.06 -14.58
N PHE A 5 -15.13 6.95 -15.03
CA PHE A 5 -15.02 5.74 -14.21
C PHE A 5 -14.30 6.12 -12.92
N LYS A 6 -15.00 5.98 -11.80
CA LYS A 6 -14.45 6.16 -10.45
C LYS A 6 -14.56 4.81 -9.78
N LEU A 7 -13.48 4.36 -9.16
CA LEU A 7 -13.54 3.20 -8.28
C LEU A 7 -14.39 3.54 -7.07
N ASP A 8 -15.32 2.66 -6.73
CA ASP A 8 -16.05 2.77 -5.47
C ASP A 8 -15.09 2.42 -4.32
N PRO A 9 -14.93 3.31 -3.32
CA PRO A 9 -13.96 3.09 -2.24
C PRO A 9 -14.31 1.87 -1.37
N THR A 10 -15.56 1.40 -1.38
CA THR A 10 -16.01 0.19 -0.69
C THR A 10 -15.52 -1.11 -1.33
N ASP A 11 -15.16 -1.04 -2.61
CA ASP A 11 -14.70 -2.18 -3.42
C ASP A 11 -13.18 -2.32 -3.43
N VAL A 12 -12.47 -1.38 -2.80
CA VAL A 12 -11.02 -1.42 -2.61
C VAL A 12 -10.70 -1.96 -1.22
N ILE A 13 -9.85 -2.98 -1.16
CA ILE A 13 -9.23 -3.44 0.09
C ILE A 13 -7.82 -2.87 0.16
N ASP A 14 -7.53 -2.15 1.23
CA ASP A 14 -6.16 -1.82 1.62
C ASP A 14 -5.64 -2.90 2.58
N SER A 15 -4.56 -3.56 2.18
CA SER A 15 -3.87 -4.55 3.00
C SER A 15 -2.40 -4.22 3.06
N PHE A 16 -1.81 -4.28 4.25
CA PHE A 16 -0.39 -3.97 4.43
C PHE A 16 0.31 -5.10 5.15
N ARG A 17 1.56 -5.36 4.74
CA ARG A 17 2.48 -6.26 5.43
C ARG A 17 3.69 -5.47 5.90
N ASN A 18 3.97 -5.53 7.18
CA ASN A 18 5.22 -4.98 7.71
C ASN A 18 6.35 -5.93 7.34
N GLY A 19 7.41 -5.38 6.74
CA GLY A 19 8.66 -6.09 6.56
C GLY A 19 9.30 -6.37 7.92
N ILE A 20 9.83 -7.58 8.08
CA ILE A 20 10.50 -7.99 9.30
C ILE A 20 11.77 -7.15 9.43
N SER A 21 11.91 -6.41 10.52
CA SER A 21 13.18 -5.79 10.90
C SER A 21 14.23 -6.89 11.03
N GLU A 22 15.23 -6.93 10.16
CA GLU A 22 16.38 -7.83 10.25
C GLU A 22 17.26 -7.44 11.45
N GLY A 23 16.76 -7.70 12.66
CA GLY A 23 17.56 -7.79 13.86
C GLY A 23 17.72 -9.26 14.19
N ARG A 24 18.97 -9.77 14.22
CA ARG A 24 19.31 -11.12 14.68
C ARG A 24 18.47 -11.49 15.91
N LYS A 25 17.88 -12.71 15.91
CA LYS A 25 17.17 -13.29 17.06
C LYS A 25 18.12 -13.36 18.27
N GLY A 26 18.15 -12.30 19.07
CA GLY A 26 18.99 -12.19 20.25
C GLY A 26 18.57 -10.99 21.07
N GLN A 27 17.93 -11.25 22.21
CA GLN A 27 17.61 -10.30 23.29
C GLN A 27 17.07 -8.92 22.88
N PHE A 28 15.74 -8.77 22.95
CA PHE A 28 15.05 -7.49 22.86
C PHE A 28 15.36 -6.59 24.08
N SER A 29 16.50 -5.91 24.07
CA SER A 29 16.68 -4.72 24.91
C SER A 29 15.84 -3.56 24.33
N LYS A 30 15.34 -2.64 25.16
CA LYS A 30 14.60 -1.44 24.70
C LYS A 30 15.36 -0.65 23.60
N LYS A 31 16.69 -0.74 23.56
CA LYS A 31 17.56 -0.12 22.55
C LYS A 31 17.45 -0.77 21.16
N SER A 32 17.15 -2.07 21.07
CA SER A 32 17.00 -2.80 19.80
C SER A 32 15.81 -2.31 18.97
N ARG A 33 14.70 -1.91 19.62
CA ARG A 33 13.52 -1.33 18.94
C ARG A 33 13.78 0.05 18.32
N ALA A 34 14.70 0.83 18.86
CA ALA A 34 15.05 2.15 18.32
C ALA A 34 15.92 2.04 17.06
N ASN A 35 16.69 0.95 16.91
CA ASN A 35 17.60 0.72 15.79
C ASN A 35 17.03 -0.21 14.70
N GLY A 36 15.82 -0.74 14.88
CA GLY A 36 15.18 -1.59 13.90
C GLY A 36 14.65 -0.76 12.73
N LEU A 37 15.28 -0.87 11.56
CA LEU A 37 14.70 -0.35 10.33
C LEU A 37 13.40 -1.10 10.04
N THR A 38 12.37 -0.34 9.65
CA THR A 38 11.04 -0.87 9.32
C THR A 38 10.73 -0.61 7.87
N SER A 39 10.24 -1.62 7.15
CA SER A 39 9.61 -1.44 5.84
C SER A 39 8.16 -1.89 5.90
N CYS A 40 7.38 -1.47 4.90
CA CYS A 40 5.99 -1.87 4.79
C CYS A 40 5.60 -1.96 3.32
N THR A 41 5.01 -3.07 2.93
CA THR A 41 4.39 -3.21 1.63
C THR A 41 2.91 -2.93 1.77
N VAL A 42 2.38 -2.02 0.95
CA VAL A 42 0.96 -1.71 0.84
C VAL A 42 0.44 -2.36 -0.45
N VAL A 43 -0.69 -3.04 -0.34
CA VAL A 43 -1.34 -3.75 -1.43
C VAL A 43 -2.79 -3.29 -1.49
N LEU A 44 -3.14 -2.57 -2.55
CA LEU A 44 -4.53 -2.24 -2.85
C LEU A 44 -5.10 -3.26 -3.82
N THR A 45 -6.24 -3.84 -3.47
CA THR A 45 -6.92 -4.84 -4.30
C THR A 45 -8.35 -4.40 -4.59
N HIS A 46 -8.74 -4.39 -5.86
CA HIS A 46 -10.12 -4.19 -6.28
C HIS A 46 -10.88 -5.52 -6.23
N LYS A 47 -11.77 -5.69 -5.25
CA LYS A 47 -12.47 -6.96 -4.98
C LYS A 47 -13.18 -7.54 -6.19
N PRO A 48 -13.98 -6.77 -6.97
CA PRO A 48 -14.78 -7.33 -8.05
C PRO A 48 -13.94 -7.90 -9.19
N THR A 49 -12.78 -7.31 -9.49
CA THR A 49 -11.92 -7.74 -10.60
C THR A 49 -10.71 -8.56 -10.17
N GLY A 50 -10.37 -8.57 -8.87
CA GLY A 50 -9.14 -9.18 -8.36
C GLY A 50 -7.84 -8.44 -8.72
N VAL A 51 -7.91 -7.36 -9.51
CA VAL A 51 -6.75 -6.53 -9.87
C VAL A 51 -6.14 -5.91 -8.61
N ASN A 52 -4.81 -5.93 -8.52
CA ASN A 52 -4.09 -5.32 -7.43
C ASN A 52 -2.93 -4.44 -7.90
N VAL A 53 -2.54 -3.53 -7.01
CA VAL A 53 -1.35 -2.69 -7.11
C VAL A 53 -0.61 -2.76 -5.80
N THR A 54 0.71 -2.75 -5.87
CA THR A 54 1.58 -2.89 -4.71
C THR A 54 2.56 -1.74 -4.68
N GLY A 55 2.70 -1.10 -3.53
CA GLY A 55 3.73 -0.11 -3.27
C GLY A 55 4.56 -0.51 -2.06
N GLU A 56 5.79 -0.02 -1.99
CA GLU A 56 6.69 -0.28 -0.87
C GLU A 56 7.09 1.03 -0.20
N ILE A 57 6.92 1.08 1.13
CA ILE A 57 7.55 2.07 1.99
C ILE A 57 8.96 1.55 2.29
N PRO A 58 10.01 2.23 1.79
CA PRO A 58 11.37 1.75 1.90
C PRO A 58 11.82 1.69 3.35
N ARG A 59 12.80 0.85 3.65
CA ARG A 59 13.33 0.67 5.01
C ARG A 59 13.79 1.99 5.61
N GLY A 60 13.25 2.34 6.78
CA GLY A 60 13.61 3.56 7.48
C GLY A 60 13.23 3.55 8.95
N HIS A 61 13.67 4.59 9.65
CA HIS A 61 13.25 4.90 11.01
C HIS A 61 11.96 5.71 10.94
N TYR A 62 10.85 5.03 11.10
CA TYR A 62 9.54 5.68 11.10
C TYR A 62 8.92 5.59 12.48
N SER A 63 8.42 6.72 12.97
CA SER A 63 7.50 6.68 14.09
C SER A 63 6.22 5.96 13.68
N ARG A 64 5.43 5.48 14.65
CA ARG A 64 4.12 4.88 14.34
C ARG A 64 3.21 5.84 13.56
N GLN A 65 3.22 7.12 13.93
CA GLN A 65 2.43 8.14 13.25
C GLN A 65 2.94 8.41 11.84
N GLU A 66 4.26 8.42 11.65
CA GLU A 66 4.87 8.58 10.34
C GLU A 66 4.54 7.39 9.42
N MET A 67 4.57 6.16 9.94
CA MET A 67 4.13 4.98 9.19
C MET A 67 2.68 5.08 8.75
N VAL A 68 1.78 5.54 9.62
CA VAL A 68 0.36 5.73 9.26
C VAL A 68 0.23 6.77 8.14
N ARG A 69 0.93 7.91 8.25
CA ARG A 69 0.90 8.95 7.21
C ARG A 69 1.46 8.46 5.87
N ARG A 70 2.61 7.79 5.89
CA ARG A 70 3.23 7.26 4.66
C ARG A 70 2.39 6.18 4.00
N ARG A 71 1.69 5.35 4.78
CA ARG A 71 0.72 4.39 4.22
C ARG A 71 -0.44 5.10 3.55
N ALA A 72 -1.05 6.09 4.20
CA ALA A 72 -2.14 6.85 3.60
C ALA A 72 -1.70 7.53 2.29
N GLN A 73 -0.53 8.18 2.29
CA GLN A 73 0.05 8.78 1.08
C GLN A 73 0.27 7.74 -0.02
N LEU A 74 0.85 6.59 0.33
CA LEU A 74 1.11 5.53 -0.64
C LEU A 74 -0.20 4.93 -1.18
N SER A 75 -1.22 4.76 -0.35
CA SER A 75 -2.54 4.31 -0.80
C SER A 75 -3.19 5.34 -1.74
N ASP A 76 -3.08 6.63 -1.46
CA ASP A 76 -3.58 7.70 -2.34
C ASP A 76 -2.84 7.73 -3.70
N GLU A 77 -1.53 7.46 -3.71
CA GLU A 77 -0.72 7.34 -4.94
C GLU A 77 -1.05 6.09 -5.76
N LEU A 78 -1.34 4.97 -5.10
CA LEU A 78 -1.64 3.70 -5.75
C LEU A 78 -3.07 3.64 -6.31
N LEU A 79 -4.01 4.40 -5.75
CA LEU A 79 -5.42 4.42 -6.18
C LEU A 79 -5.60 4.76 -7.68
N PRO A 80 -4.99 5.81 -8.25
CA PRO A 80 -5.09 6.08 -9.70
C PRO A 80 -4.41 5.02 -10.56
N GLU A 81 -3.41 4.29 -10.05
CA GLU A 81 -2.83 3.15 -10.75
C GLU A 81 -3.78 1.96 -10.78
N LEU A 82 -4.46 1.69 -9.65
CA LEU A 82 -5.48 0.66 -9.56
C LEU A 82 -6.62 0.95 -10.54
N GLU A 83 -7.09 2.20 -10.60
CA GLU A 83 -8.10 2.63 -11.57
C GLU A 83 -7.68 2.34 -13.01
N LYS A 84 -6.43 2.70 -13.39
CA LYS A 84 -5.90 2.43 -14.73
C LYS A 84 -5.90 0.93 -15.04
N LYS A 85 -5.44 0.09 -14.11
CA LYS A 85 -5.39 -1.36 -14.31
C LYS A 85 -6.79 -1.98 -14.37
N VAL A 86 -7.72 -1.55 -13.52
CA VAL A 86 -9.12 -2.00 -13.55
C VAL A 86 -9.79 -1.59 -14.85
N PHE A 87 -9.56 -0.37 -15.34
CA PHE A 87 -10.09 0.11 -16.60
C PHE A 87 -9.58 -0.72 -17.80
N ALA A 88 -8.28 -1.00 -17.81
CA ALA A 88 -7.67 -1.87 -18.81
C ALA A 88 -8.23 -3.30 -18.75
N PHE A 89 -8.43 -3.83 -17.55
CA PHE A 89 -8.99 -5.16 -17.32
C PHE A 89 -10.43 -5.27 -17.81
N LEU A 90 -11.27 -4.28 -17.49
CA LEU A 90 -12.67 -4.20 -17.94
C LEU A 90 -12.80 -3.85 -19.44
N ARG A 91 -11.68 -3.56 -20.12
CA ARG A 91 -11.64 -3.16 -21.54
C ARG A 91 -12.62 -2.02 -21.84
N LEU A 92 -12.80 -1.11 -20.89
CA LEU A 92 -13.72 0.01 -21.07
C LEU A 92 -13.17 0.89 -22.21
N PRO A 93 -13.98 1.20 -23.24
CA PRO A 93 -13.51 2.04 -24.33
C PRO A 93 -13.32 3.48 -23.83
N GLY A 94 -12.06 3.92 -23.79
CA GLY A 94 -11.69 5.33 -23.80
C GLY A 94 -11.25 5.94 -22.47
N ARG A 95 -9.95 6.25 -22.38
CA ARG A 95 -9.50 7.50 -21.78
C ARG A 95 -9.27 8.47 -22.94
#